data_AF-A0A2N2Y4J1-F1
#
_entry.id   AF-A0A2N2Y4J1-F1
#
_cell.length_a   1.000
_cell.length_b   1.000
_cell.length_c   1.000
_cell.angle_alpha   90.00
_cell.angle_beta   90.00
_cell.angle_gamma   90.00
#
_symmetry.space_group_name_H-M   'P 1'
#
loop_
_entity.id
_entity.type
_entity.pdbx_description
1 polymer ?
#
loop_
_entity_poly.entity_id
_entity_poly.type
_entity_poly.pdbx_seq_one_letter_code
_entity_poly.pdbx_strand_id
1 'polypeptide(L)' 'MTNTQKHTDFYDNEGKPAWKAWLTTTDHKRIGLLYFYSLTVFFLVGVLLGLMMRFELISPGKDLVEAQTYNGLFTLH' A
#
# COMPACT_ATOMS: atom_id res chain seq x y z
N MET A 1 -27.25 36.22 -15.13
CA MET A 1 -26.72 35.82 -13.81
C MET A 1 -26.62 34.30 -13.78
N THR A 2 -25.55 33.71 -14.32
CA THR A 2 -25.34 32.25 -14.27
C THR A 2 -24.64 31.92 -12.96
N ASN A 3 -25.40 31.35 -12.02
CA ASN A 3 -24.88 30.87 -10.75
C ASN A 3 -24.01 29.64 -11.02
N THR A 4 -22.68 29.84 -11.03
CA THR A 4 -21.72 28.74 -11.06
C THR A 4 -21.81 28.00 -9.73
N GLN A 5 -22.63 26.95 -9.70
CA GLN A 5 -22.68 25.99 -8.61
C GLN A 5 -21.27 25.39 -8.48
N LYS A 6 -20.52 25.79 -7.45
CA LYS A 6 -19.22 25.19 -7.12
C LYS A 6 -19.50 23.77 -6.65
N HIS A 7 -19.45 22.80 -7.57
CA HIS A 7 -19.48 21.39 -7.21
C HIS A 7 -18.23 21.14 -6.37
N THR A 8 -18.40 20.94 -5.07
CA THR A 8 -17.29 20.62 -4.17
C THR A 8 -16.82 19.22 -4.51
N ASP A 9 -15.85 19.14 -5.42
CA ASP A 9 -15.28 17.87 -5.81
C ASP A 9 -14.54 17.26 -4.63
N PHE A 10 -14.61 15.94 -4.56
CA PHE A 10 -13.87 15.12 -3.61
C PHE A 10 -12.35 15.32 -3.67
N TYR A 11 -11.83 16.04 -4.66
CA TYR A 11 -10.41 16.36 -4.82
C TYR A 11 -10.06 17.82 -4.48
N ASP A 12 -11.03 18.67 -4.12
CA ASP A 12 -10.76 20.07 -3.79
C ASP A 12 -9.98 20.15 -2.47
N ASN A 13 -8.70 20.51 -2.58
CA ASN A 13 -7.83 20.76 -1.44
C ASN A 13 -7.86 22.27 -1.24
N GLU A 14 -8.70 22.75 -0.32
CA GLU A 14 -8.96 24.16 0.00
C GLU A 14 -7.69 24.92 0.49
N GLY A 15 -6.68 25.05 -0.38
CA GLY A 15 -5.37 25.65 -0.07
C GLY A 15 -4.49 24.85 0.91
N LYS A 16 -4.91 23.66 1.34
CA LYS A 16 -4.15 22.78 2.25
C LYS A 16 -3.29 21.79 1.45
N PRO A 17 -2.09 21.42 1.94
CA PRO A 17 -1.27 20.42 1.25
C PRO A 17 -2.03 19.09 1.16
N ALA A 18 -2.10 18.54 -0.06
CA ALA A 18 -2.94 17.38 -0.39
C ALA A 18 -2.72 16.19 0.56
N TRP A 19 -1.49 15.91 0.96
CA TRP A 19 -1.19 14.82 1.90
C TRP A 19 -1.83 15.02 3.28
N LYS A 20 -1.85 16.24 3.83
CA LYS A 20 -2.55 16.52 5.12
C LYS A 20 -4.07 16.44 4.95
N ALA A 21 -4.59 17.03 3.88
CA ALA A 21 -6.04 17.05 3.61
C ALA A 21 -6.62 15.65 3.37
N TRP A 22 -5.79 14.72 2.85
CA TRP A 22 -6.16 13.31 2.67
C TRP A 22 -5.96 12.47 3.94
N LEU A 23 -4.88 12.67 4.69
CA LEU A 23 -4.62 11.92 5.94
C LEU A 23 -5.63 12.26 7.06
N THR A 24 -6.08 13.51 7.15
CA THR A 24 -7.01 13.95 8.22
C THR A 24 -8.46 14.04 7.75
N THR A 25 -8.82 13.39 6.64
CA THR A 25 -10.19 13.41 6.13
C THR A 25 -11.11 12.46 6.89
N THR A 26 -12.37 12.83 7.05
CA THR A 26 -13.43 11.97 7.64
C THR A 26 -14.33 11.33 6.58
N ASP A 27 -14.10 11.62 5.30
CA ASP A 27 -14.85 11.02 4.20
C ASP A 27 -14.45 9.54 4.00
N HIS A 28 -15.42 8.64 4.21
CA HIS A 28 -15.26 7.19 4.05
C HIS A 28 -14.81 6.77 2.65
N LYS A 29 -15.09 7.56 1.60
CA LYS A 29 -14.59 7.28 0.24
C LYS A 29 -13.09 7.56 0.13
N ARG A 30 -12.56 8.60 0.78
CA ARG A 30 -11.10 8.89 0.79
C ARG A 30 -10.37 7.87 1.63
N ILE A 31 -10.93 7.58 2.81
CA ILE A 31 -10.42 6.56 3.73
C ILE A 31 -10.36 5.21 3.03
N GLY A 32 -11.43 4.81 2.32
CA GLY A 32 -11.45 3.57 1.54
C GLY A 32 -10.34 3.48 0.50
N LEU A 33 -10.07 4.55 -0.24
CA LEU A 33 -8.98 4.58 -1.23
C LEU A 33 -7.59 4.52 -0.59
N LEU A 34 -7.39 5.19 0.55
CA LEU A 34 -6.15 5.13 1.32
C LEU A 34 -5.86 3.71 1.83
N TYR A 35 -6.88 3.03 2.36
CA TYR A 35 -6.76 1.63 2.77
C TYR A 35 -6.51 0.71 1.58
N PHE A 36 -7.21 0.90 0.45
CA PHE A 36 -6.99 0.10 -0.75
C PHE A 36 -5.55 0.21 -1.26
N TYR A 37 -5.01 1.44 -1.34
CA TYR A 37 -3.63 1.66 -1.73
C TYR A 37 -2.65 1.03 -0.73
N SER A 38 -2.86 1.26 0.57
CA SER A 38 -1.99 0.72 1.62
C SER A 38 -1.98 -0.81 1.59
N LEU A 39 -3.16 -1.44 1.51
CA LEU A 39 -3.30 -2.90 1.41
C LEU A 39 -2.64 -3.45 0.15
N THR A 40 -2.78 -2.78 -1.00
CA THR A 40 -2.14 -3.21 -2.24
C THR A 40 -0.61 -3.19 -2.13
N VAL A 41 -0.05 -2.15 -1.50
CA VAL A 41 1.40 -2.04 -1.28
C VAL A 41 1.89 -3.17 -0.37
N PHE A 42 1.26 -3.38 0.79
CA PHE A 42 1.65 -4.46 1.70
C PHE A 42 1.43 -5.84 1.09
N PHE A 43 0.35 -6.01 0.32
CA PHE A 43 0.07 -7.25 -0.41
C PHE A 43 1.17 -7.57 -1.43
N LEU A 44 1.63 -6.60 -2.21
CA LEU A 44 2.73 -6.81 -3.15
C LEU A 44 4.03 -7.20 -2.44
N VAL A 45 4.33 -6.59 -1.28
CA VAL A 45 5.48 -6.98 -0.45
C VAL A 45 5.33 -8.43 0.03
N GLY A 46 4.18 -8.79 0.60
CA GLY A 46 3.90 -10.16 1.03
C GLY A 46 4.03 -11.16 -0.12
N VAL A 47 3.45 -10.86 -1.29
CA VAL A 47 3.58 -11.69 -2.50
C VAL A 47 5.05 -11.85 -2.91
N LEU A 48 5.84 -10.78 -2.91
CA LEU A 48 7.25 -10.84 -3.28
C LEU A 48 8.05 -11.71 -2.30
N LEU A 49 7.82 -11.57 -0.99
CA LEU A 49 8.43 -12.42 0.03
C LEU A 49 8.03 -13.90 -0.14
N GLY A 50 6.75 -14.18 -0.39
CA GLY A 50 6.25 -15.53 -0.63
C GLY A 50 6.79 -16.16 -1.92
N LEU A 51 6.94 -15.37 -2.99
CA LEU A 51 7.58 -15.82 -4.22
C LEU A 51 9.06 -16.11 -4.00
N MET A 52 9.76 -15.28 -3.23
CA MET A 52 11.17 -15.49 -2.88
C MET A 52 11.36 -16.79 -2.07
N MET A 53 10.48 -17.07 -1.10
CA MET A 53 10.45 -18.37 -0.41
C MET A 53 10.20 -19.55 -1.36
N ARG A 54 9.31 -19.38 -2.36
CA ARG A 54 9.07 -20.42 -3.37
C ARG A 54 10.26 -20.63 -4.32
N PHE A 55 11.01 -19.59 -4.67
CA PHE A 55 12.19 -19.72 -5.52
C PHE A 55 13.32 -20.50 -4.84
N GLU A 56 13.48 -20.36 -3.51
CA GLU A 56 14.46 -21.15 -2.73
C GLU A 56 14.16 -22.65 -2.78
N LEU A 57 12.89 -23.05 -2.82
CA LEU A 57 12.49 -24.45 -2.97
C LEU A 57 12.71 -25.01 -4.40
N ILE A 58 12.75 -24.14 -5.42
CA ILE A 58 12.92 -24.54 -6.84
C ILE A 58 14.41 -24.70 -7.21
N SER A 59 15.31 -23.94 -6.58
CA SER A 59 16.75 -24.06 -6.79
C SER A 59 17.44 -24.41 -5.46
N PRO A 60 17.69 -25.71 -5.18
CA PRO A 60 18.35 -26.12 -3.95
C PRO A 60 19.85 -25.79 -4.04
N GLY A 61 20.16 -24.53 -3.77
CA GLY A 61 21.51 -23.96 -3.77
C GLY A 61 21.67 -23.07 -2.54
N LYS A 62 22.33 -23.62 -1.53
CA LYS A 62 22.57 -23.04 -0.20
C LYS A 62 23.50 -21.82 -0.24
N ASP A 63 23.10 -20.72 -0.90
CA ASP A 63 23.97 -19.54 -1.05
C ASP A 63 23.28 -18.17 -1.12
N LEU A 64 21.94 -18.08 -1.18
CA LEU A 64 21.25 -16.77 -1.32
C LEU A 64 20.53 -16.27 -0.05
N VAL A 65 20.11 -17.15 0.85
CA VAL A 65 19.37 -16.79 2.07
C VAL A 65 19.82 -17.71 3.21
N GLU A 66 20.35 -17.15 4.29
CA GLU A 66 20.71 -17.94 5.48
C GLU A 66 19.43 -18.44 6.17
N ALA A 67 19.48 -19.61 6.84
CA ALA A 67 18.30 -20.18 7.52
C ALA A 67 17.60 -19.20 8.48
N GLN A 68 18.35 -18.25 9.05
CA GLN A 68 17.83 -17.18 9.87
C GLN A 68 17.01 -16.14 9.07
N THR A 69 17.47 -15.78 7.87
CA THR A 69 16.75 -14.87 6.98
C THR A 69 15.50 -15.53 6.41
N TYR A 70 15.53 -16.84 6.09
CA TYR A 70 14.33 -17.58 5.68
C TYR A 70 13.25 -17.57 6.77
N ASN A 71 13.61 -17.86 8.03
CA ASN A 71 12.68 -17.82 9.15
C ASN A 71 12.12 -16.40 9.41
N GLY A 72 12.95 -15.37 9.23
CA GLY A 72 12.52 -13.97 9.31
C GLY A 72 11.54 -13.60 8.21
N LEU A 73 11.82 -13.99 6.96
CA LEU A 73 10.94 -13.75 5.82
C LEU A 73 9.60 -14.50 5.96
N PHE A 74 9.62 -15.73 6.48
CA PHE A 74 8.39 -16.49 6.76
C PHE A 74 7.51 -15.85 7.84
N THR A 75 8.11 -15.18 8.84
CA THR A 75 7.36 -14.48 9.89
C THR A 75 6.83 -13.13 9.41
N LEU A 76 7.53 -12.50 8.46
CA LEU A 76 7.17 -11.19 7.90
C LEU A 76 6.18 -11.29 6.73
N HIS A 77 6.13 -12.43 6.04
CA HIS A 77 5.13 -12.76 5.02
C HIS A 77 3.76 -12.97 5.66
#